data_AF-A0A955PRX3-F1
#
_entry.id   AF-A0A955PRX3-F1
#
_cell.length_a   1.000
_cell.length_b   1.000
_cell.length_c   1.000
_cell.angle_alpha   90.00
_cell.angle_beta   90.00
_cell.angle_gamma   90.00
#
_symmetry.space_group_name_H-M   'P 1'
#
loop_
_entity.id
_entity.type
_entity.pdbx_description
1 polymer ?
#
loop_
_entity_poly.entity_id
_entity_poly.type
_entity_poly.pdbx_seq_one_letter_code
_entity_poly.pdbx_strand_id
1 'polypeptide(L)'
;YGQFSGLAFYPVICWAFHGVITDGHPRYIVAAALSLAGLLFSHNISFMLFAPLLAAYLLFLLIWQGMTKAEANIETSNSPLQSQTSGPLSPSSNDSSPNSHPHYQLSIINYQFLLPLLRTITAGLLGLGLAAIFWLPAFGERHDIKLEGITQGFFDFRENFISLPELLSPPQPLDVTAINPEFPLSLGLPQIAGAVLGFIALLVFLWQLFSQSKKR
;
A
#
# COMPACT_ATOMS: atom_id res chain seq x y z
N TYR A 1 -3.97 3.96 26.11
CA TYR A 1 -3.67 2.79 25.26
C TYR A 1 -2.98 3.25 23.99
N GLY A 2 -1.76 2.77 23.73
CA GLY A 2 -0.95 3.19 22.55
C GLY A 2 -1.59 2.88 21.19
N GLN A 3 -2.54 1.95 21.15
CA GLN A 3 -3.27 1.59 19.92
C GLN A 3 -4.08 2.77 19.33
N PHE A 4 -4.70 3.61 20.16
CA PHE A 4 -5.52 4.73 19.67
C PHE A 4 -4.64 5.87 19.13
N SER A 5 -3.49 6.12 19.76
CA SER A 5 -2.51 7.06 19.21
C SER A 5 -1.92 6.55 17.90
N GLY A 6 -1.71 5.23 17.75
CA GLY A 6 -1.27 4.63 16.49
C GLY A 6 -2.25 4.86 15.34
N LEU A 7 -3.55 4.69 15.59
CA LEU A 7 -4.59 4.89 14.57
C LEU A 7 -4.63 6.32 14.01
N ALA A 8 -4.27 7.33 14.82
CA ALA A 8 -4.24 8.71 14.37
C ALA A 8 -3.19 8.96 13.26
N PHE A 9 -2.14 8.14 13.19
CA PHE A 9 -1.10 8.28 12.17
C PHE A 9 -1.49 7.68 10.82
N TYR A 10 -2.42 6.72 10.76
CA TYR A 10 -2.81 6.04 9.51
C TYR A 10 -3.22 7.01 8.39
N PRO A 11 -4.17 7.95 8.61
CA PRO A 11 -4.56 8.88 7.55
C PRO A 11 -3.42 9.79 7.12
N VAL A 12 -2.57 10.23 8.06
CA VAL A 12 -1.42 11.10 7.78
C VAL A 12 -0.36 10.36 6.96
N ILE A 13 -0.10 9.09 7.26
CA ILE A 13 0.83 8.25 6.51
C ILE A 13 0.31 8.06 5.07
N CYS A 14 -0.96 7.67 4.90
CA CYS A 14 -1.57 7.54 3.58
C CYS A 14 -1.47 8.84 2.77
N TRP A 15 -1.83 9.97 3.38
CA TRP A 15 -1.76 11.27 2.73
C TRP A 15 -0.33 11.67 2.34
N ALA A 16 0.63 11.48 3.25
CA ALA A 16 2.01 11.85 3.00
C ALA A 16 2.62 11.00 1.89
N PHE A 17 2.47 9.67 1.94
CA PHE A 17 2.98 8.79 0.89
C PHE A 17 2.27 8.98 -0.46
N HIS A 18 0.97 9.28 -0.44
CA HIS A 18 0.25 9.67 -1.65
C HIS A 18 0.88 10.92 -2.27
N GLY A 19 1.13 11.96 -1.47
CA GLY A 19 1.79 13.20 -1.91
C GLY A 19 3.25 13.01 -2.37
N VAL A 20 3.97 12.04 -1.81
CA VAL A 20 5.33 11.67 -2.29
C VAL A 20 5.28 11.19 -3.75
N ILE A 21 4.26 10.42 -4.12
CA ILE A 21 4.13 9.81 -5.43
C ILE A 21 3.46 10.78 -6.44
N THR A 22 2.43 11.54 -6.05
CA THR A 22 1.74 12.50 -6.94
C THR A 22 2.50 13.80 -7.14
N ASP A 23 2.83 14.48 -6.05
CA ASP A 23 3.26 15.89 -6.08
C ASP A 23 4.79 16.00 -6.14
N GLY A 24 5.49 14.98 -5.64
CA GLY A 24 6.96 14.92 -5.69
C GLY A 24 7.69 15.94 -4.81
N HIS A 25 6.97 16.67 -3.95
CA HIS A 25 7.55 17.72 -3.12
C HIS A 25 8.27 17.13 -1.88
N PRO A 26 9.46 17.61 -1.50
CA PRO A 26 10.26 17.04 -0.41
C PRO A 26 9.56 17.09 0.96
N ARG A 27 8.64 18.05 1.16
CA ARG A 27 7.82 18.15 2.38
C ARG A 27 7.08 16.85 2.72
N TYR A 28 6.62 16.12 1.69
CA TYR A 28 5.88 14.88 1.88
C TYR A 28 6.79 13.73 2.29
N ILE A 29 8.07 13.75 1.89
CA ILE A 29 9.08 12.78 2.34
C ILE A 29 9.29 12.94 3.85
N VAL A 30 9.43 14.19 4.32
CA VAL A 30 9.58 14.50 5.75
C VAL A 30 8.32 14.11 6.53
N ALA A 31 7.13 14.49 6.02
CA ALA A 31 5.87 14.11 6.66
C ALA A 31 5.67 12.60 6.71
N ALA A 32 6.02 11.87 5.65
CA ALA A 32 5.95 10.41 5.59
C ALA A 32 6.91 9.76 6.58
N ALA A 33 8.17 10.23 6.63
CA ALA A 33 9.16 9.72 7.57
C ALA A 33 8.75 9.96 9.04
N LEU A 34 8.32 11.17 9.39
CA LEU A 34 7.91 11.52 10.75
C LEU A 34 6.63 10.80 11.18
N SER A 35 5.64 10.70 10.30
CA SER A 35 4.38 10.01 10.61
C SER A 35 4.58 8.51 10.75
N LEU A 36 5.44 7.89 9.92
CA LEU A 36 5.81 6.48 10.04
C LEU A 36 6.59 6.22 11.33
N ALA A 37 7.59 7.04 11.65
CA ALA A 37 8.32 6.94 12.92
C ALA A 37 7.41 7.12 14.14
N GLY A 38 6.47 8.08 14.09
CA GLY A 38 5.49 8.32 15.13
C GLY A 38 4.57 7.11 15.37
N LEU A 39 4.15 6.42 14.30
CA LEU A 39 3.41 5.18 14.41
C LEU A 39 4.22 4.07 15.09
N LEU A 40 5.49 3.89 14.67
CA LEU A 40 6.39 2.91 15.28
C LEU A 40 6.60 3.18 16.78
N PHE A 41 6.84 4.44 17.18
CA PHE A 41 6.99 4.79 18.59
C PHE A 41 5.70 4.63 19.40
N SER A 42 4.54 4.78 18.76
CA SER A 42 3.25 4.68 19.43
C SER A 42 2.81 3.23 19.64
N HIS A 43 2.87 2.41 18.58
CA HIS A 43 2.38 1.04 18.64
C HIS A 43 2.92 0.16 17.50
N ASN A 44 3.93 -0.67 17.83
CA ASN A 44 4.56 -1.59 16.87
C ASN A 44 3.55 -2.54 16.20
N ILE A 45 2.56 -3.06 16.95
CA ILE A 45 1.56 -3.99 16.42
C ILE A 45 0.69 -3.31 15.34
N SER A 46 0.32 -2.05 15.55
CA SER A 46 -0.40 -1.26 14.53
C SER A 46 0.43 -1.14 13.26
N PHE A 47 1.74 -0.88 13.39
CA PHE A 47 2.62 -0.85 12.23
C PHE A 47 2.68 -2.21 11.51
N MET A 48 2.83 -3.31 12.24
CA MET A 48 2.90 -4.66 11.65
C MET A 48 1.62 -5.02 10.87
N LEU A 49 0.45 -4.62 11.38
CA LEU A 49 -0.83 -4.81 10.69
C LEU A 49 -1.00 -3.89 9.48
N PHE A 50 -0.51 -2.65 9.57
CA PHE A 50 -0.72 -1.63 8.55
C PHE A 50 0.30 -1.66 7.41
N ALA A 51 1.55 -2.06 7.68
CA ALA A 51 2.63 -2.11 6.71
C ALA A 51 2.33 -2.91 5.42
N PRO A 52 1.76 -4.13 5.46
CA PRO A 52 1.44 -4.86 4.23
C PRO A 52 0.33 -4.18 3.43
N LEU A 53 -0.67 -3.61 4.12
CA LEU A 53 -1.75 -2.85 3.47
C LEU A 53 -1.19 -1.58 2.80
N LEU A 54 -0.33 -0.85 3.50
CA LEU A 54 0.36 0.33 2.96
C LEU A 54 1.19 -0.05 1.73
N ALA A 55 1.99 -1.13 1.80
CA ALA A 55 2.81 -1.58 0.68
C ALA A 55 1.95 -1.93 -0.55
N ALA A 56 0.84 -2.64 -0.36
CA ALA A 56 -0.11 -2.95 -1.43
C ALA A 56 -0.74 -1.68 -2.03
N TYR A 57 -1.13 -0.72 -1.20
CA TYR A 57 -1.65 0.57 -1.64
C TYR A 57 -0.63 1.36 -2.46
N LEU A 58 0.63 1.43 -2.02
CA LEU A 58 1.70 2.14 -2.74
C LEU A 58 2.04 1.45 -4.06
N LEU A 59 2.06 0.12 -4.09
CA LEU A 59 2.25 -0.65 -5.32
C LEU A 59 1.14 -0.35 -6.32
N PHE A 60 -0.12 -0.40 -5.87
CA PHE A 60 -1.27 -0.03 -6.69
C PHE A 60 -1.14 1.38 -7.25
N LEU A 61 -0.75 2.35 -6.42
CA LEU A 61 -0.64 3.75 -6.82
C LEU A 61 0.51 3.99 -7.82
N LEU A 62 1.64 3.31 -7.64
CA LEU A 62 2.76 3.36 -8.58
C LEU A 62 2.38 2.77 -9.95
N ILE A 63 1.67 1.64 -9.97
CA ILE A 63 1.17 1.03 -11.22
C ILE A 63 0.17 1.96 -11.91
N TRP A 64 -0.79 2.49 -11.15
CA TRP A 64 -1.83 3.37 -11.66
C TRP A 64 -1.27 4.65 -12.30
N GLN A 65 -0.32 5.32 -11.64
CA GLN A 65 0.32 6.51 -12.20
C GLN A 65 1.18 6.21 -13.44
N GLY A 66 1.80 5.04 -13.46
CA GLY A 66 2.55 4.56 -14.59
C GLY A 66 1.70 4.43 -15.86
N MET A 67 0.55 3.78 -15.73
CA MET A 67 -0.39 3.55 -16.84
C MET A 67 -0.96 4.87 -17.37
N THR A 68 -1.45 5.73 -16.49
CA THR A 68 -2.09 7.00 -16.87
C THR A 68 -1.14 7.95 -17.61
N LYS A 69 0.12 8.05 -17.15
CA LYS A 69 1.13 8.89 -17.81
C LYS A 69 1.66 8.27 -19.11
N ALA A 70 1.65 6.94 -19.23
CA ALA A 70 1.99 6.25 -20.47
C ALA A 70 0.95 6.54 -21.57
N GLU A 71 -0.34 6.46 -21.26
CA GLU A 71 -1.43 6.78 -22.19
C GLU A 71 -1.36 8.24 -22.66
N ALA A 72 -1.15 9.19 -21.75
CA ALA A 72 -1.01 10.61 -22.10
C ALA A 72 0.16 10.86 -23.07
N ASN A 73 1.31 10.19 -22.87
CA ASN A 73 2.46 10.34 -23.75
C ASN A 73 2.19 9.81 -25.17
N ILE A 74 1.47 8.69 -25.29
CA ILE A 74 1.06 8.12 -26.58
C ILE A 74 0.12 9.07 -27.34
N GLU A 75 -0.78 9.74 -26.62
CA GLU A 75 -1.72 10.70 -27.22
C GLU A 75 -1.01 11.99 -27.70
N THR A 76 0.00 12.47 -26.95
CA THR A 76 0.86 13.58 -27.41
C THR A 76 1.76 13.21 -28.57
N SER A 77 2.24 11.96 -28.68
CA SER A 77 3.07 11.54 -29.84
C SER A 77 2.25 11.34 -31.11
N ASN A 78 0.98 10.96 -30.98
CA ASN A 78 0.08 10.69 -32.09
C ASN A 78 -0.75 11.91 -32.51
N SER A 79 -0.66 13.02 -31.77
CA SER A 79 -1.29 14.28 -32.16
C SER A 79 -0.63 14.79 -33.46
N PRO A 80 -1.41 14.99 -34.55
CA PRO A 80 -0.84 15.48 -35.79
C PRO A 80 -0.29 16.88 -35.54
N LEU A 81 1.02 17.04 -35.80
CA LEU A 81 1.68 18.34 -35.91
C LEU A 81 0.69 19.34 -36.51
N GLN A 82 0.38 20.41 -35.76
CA GLN A 82 -0.28 21.57 -36.33
C GLN A 82 0.48 21.94 -37.60
N SER A 83 -0.13 21.63 -38.74
CA SER A 83 0.28 22.05 -40.06
C SER A 83 0.08 23.56 -40.11
N GLN A 84 1.09 24.30 -39.62
CA GLN A 84 1.20 25.71 -39.91
C GLN A 84 1.40 25.87 -41.42
N THR A 85 0.33 26.37 -42.02
CA THR A 85 0.25 27.16 -43.24
C THR A 85 1.51 27.97 -43.58
N SER A 86 2.09 27.71 -44.76
CA SER A 86 2.65 28.74 -45.64
C SER A 86 2.82 28.17 -47.06
N GLY A 87 2.33 28.89 -48.06
CA GLY A 87 2.19 28.46 -49.47
C GLY A 87 3.50 28.37 -50.30
N PRO A 88 3.45 28.59 -51.62
CA PRO A 88 3.56 27.51 -52.62
C PRO A 88 4.98 27.26 -53.18
N LEU A 89 5.23 25.98 -53.49
CA LEU A 89 6.13 25.36 -54.47
C LEU A 89 7.25 26.22 -55.11
N SER A 90 8.52 25.83 -54.89
CA SER A 90 9.64 25.89 -55.84
C SER A 90 10.82 25.00 -55.37
N PRO A 91 11.72 24.55 -56.27
CA PRO A 91 12.24 23.17 -56.22
C PRO A 91 13.67 23.01 -55.68
N SER A 92 13.91 21.84 -55.08
CA SER A 92 15.14 21.03 -55.17
C SER A 92 16.49 21.76 -55.10
N SER A 93 17.12 21.71 -53.93
CA SER A 93 18.57 21.47 -53.88
C SER A 93 18.85 20.34 -52.89
N ASN A 94 19.49 19.30 -53.42
CA ASN A 94 20.06 18.19 -52.65
C ASN A 94 21.08 18.74 -51.66
N ASP A 95 20.77 18.69 -50.37
CA ASP A 95 21.79 18.69 -49.33
C ASP A 95 21.61 17.44 -48.48
N SER A 96 22.41 16.43 -48.81
CA SER A 96 22.64 15.25 -47.99
C SER A 96 23.36 15.69 -46.72
N SER A 97 22.60 16.03 -45.66
CA SER A 97 23.14 16.23 -44.31
C SER A 97 23.25 14.88 -43.60
N PRO A 98 24.47 14.37 -43.30
CA PRO A 98 24.65 13.12 -42.59
C PRO A 98 24.85 13.42 -41.10
N ASN A 99 23.83 13.91 -40.40
CA ASN A 99 23.88 14.11 -38.95
C ASN A 99 22.56 13.70 -38.29
N SER A 100 22.17 12.43 -38.44
CA SER A 100 21.28 11.78 -37.48
C SER A 100 22.10 11.44 -36.23
N HIS A 101 22.27 12.42 -35.33
CA HIS A 101 22.71 12.10 -33.97
C HIS A 101 21.76 11.04 -33.40
N PRO A 102 22.26 9.93 -32.83
CA PRO A 102 21.41 8.98 -32.14
C PRO A 102 20.79 9.71 -30.96
N HIS A 103 19.55 10.18 -31.11
CA HIS A 103 18.76 10.62 -29.98
C HIS A 103 18.66 9.39 -29.07
N TYR A 104 19.39 9.43 -27.96
CA TYR A 104 19.21 8.52 -26.85
C TYR A 104 17.80 8.75 -26.31
N GLN A 105 16.81 8.14 -26.96
CA GLN A 105 15.47 7.88 -26.43
C GLN A 105 15.57 6.85 -25.29
N LEU A 106 16.58 6.98 -24.42
CA LEU A 106 16.69 6.23 -23.19
C LEU A 106 15.54 6.67 -22.29
N SER A 107 14.44 5.97 -22.48
CA SER A 107 13.58 5.53 -21.40
C SER A 107 12.92 6.63 -20.58
N ILE A 108 12.15 7.48 -21.26
CA ILE A 108 11.11 8.32 -20.62
C ILE A 108 10.18 7.43 -19.76
N ILE A 109 10.01 6.15 -20.15
CA ILE A 109 9.24 5.14 -19.42
C ILE A 109 9.88 4.80 -18.05
N ASN A 110 11.21 4.63 -17.95
CA ASN A 110 11.82 4.22 -16.67
C ASN A 110 11.75 5.31 -15.59
N TYR A 111 11.95 6.58 -15.93
CA TYR A 111 11.96 7.65 -14.92
C TYR A 111 10.58 7.91 -14.31
N GLN A 112 9.52 7.60 -15.05
CA GLN A 112 8.16 7.81 -14.58
C GLN A 112 7.81 6.94 -13.37
N PHE A 113 8.46 5.78 -13.23
CA PHE A 113 8.36 4.88 -12.10
C PHE A 113 9.53 5.01 -11.12
N LEU A 114 10.74 5.21 -11.63
CA LEU A 114 11.96 5.16 -10.82
C LEU A 114 12.03 6.31 -9.80
N LEU A 115 11.65 7.54 -10.20
CA LEU A 115 11.74 8.70 -9.31
C LEU A 115 10.71 8.64 -8.16
N PRO A 116 9.41 8.35 -8.40
CA PRO A 116 8.46 8.18 -7.31
C PRO A 116 8.80 6.98 -6.41
N LEU A 117 9.29 5.88 -7.00
CA LEU A 117 9.73 4.71 -6.25
C LEU A 117 10.90 5.06 -5.33
N LEU A 118 11.94 5.72 -5.85
CA LEU A 118 13.10 6.13 -5.06
C LEU A 118 12.69 7.06 -3.91
N ARG A 119 11.82 8.05 -4.16
CA ARG A 119 11.32 8.94 -3.10
C ARG A 119 10.53 8.18 -2.03
N THR A 120 9.71 7.23 -2.43
CA THR A 120 8.92 6.37 -1.54
C THR A 120 9.82 5.51 -0.67
N ILE A 121 10.83 4.87 -1.27
CA ILE A 121 11.84 4.09 -0.55
C ILE A 121 12.60 4.99 0.43
N THR A 122 13.06 6.16 -0.01
CA THR A 122 13.77 7.11 0.85
C THR A 122 12.91 7.56 2.03
N ALA A 123 11.64 7.87 1.83
CA ALA A 123 10.71 8.23 2.90
C ALA A 123 10.52 7.10 3.91
N GLY A 124 10.31 5.87 3.42
CA GLY A 124 10.18 4.67 4.27
C GLY A 124 11.45 4.38 5.07
N LEU A 125 12.62 4.43 4.43
CA LEU A 125 13.91 4.21 5.06
C LEU A 125 14.23 5.28 6.10
N LEU A 126 13.89 6.56 5.84
CA LEU A 126 14.07 7.62 6.83
C LEU A 126 13.16 7.41 8.05
N GLY A 127 11.90 7.04 7.85
CA GLY A 127 10.98 6.73 8.95
C GLY A 127 11.45 5.54 9.78
N LEU A 128 11.90 4.45 9.13
CA LEU A 128 12.47 3.29 9.81
C LEU A 128 13.79 3.62 10.51
N GLY A 129 14.65 4.44 9.89
CA GLY A 129 15.91 4.90 10.45
C GLY A 129 15.72 5.76 11.70
N LEU A 130 14.72 6.65 11.70
CA LEU A 130 14.33 7.42 12.88
C LEU A 130 13.86 6.48 14.02
N ALA A 131 13.07 5.46 13.69
CA ALA A 131 12.60 4.49 14.67
C ALA A 131 13.68 3.50 15.12
N ALA A 132 14.78 3.36 14.37
CA ALA A 132 15.85 2.41 14.68
C ALA A 132 16.49 2.67 16.04
N ILE A 133 16.54 3.93 16.50
CA ILE A 133 17.06 4.29 17.84
C ILE A 133 16.34 3.50 18.94
N PHE A 134 15.05 3.17 18.74
CA PHE A 134 14.25 2.44 19.71
C PHE A 134 14.39 0.92 19.59
N TRP A 135 14.39 0.35 18.38
CA TRP A 135 14.42 -1.12 18.21
C TRP A 135 15.82 -1.71 18.11
N LEU A 136 16.81 -0.98 17.58
CA LEU A 136 18.16 -1.51 17.36
C LEU A 136 18.83 -1.96 18.68
N PRO A 137 18.74 -1.21 19.79
CA PRO A 137 19.26 -1.67 21.09
C PRO A 137 18.56 -2.94 21.57
N ALA A 138 17.23 -2.99 21.44
CA ALA A 138 16.43 -4.15 21.85
C ALA A 138 16.81 -5.42 21.06
N PHE A 139 17.16 -5.30 19.78
CA PHE A 139 17.70 -6.43 19.00
C PHE A 139 19.11 -6.81 19.43
N GLY A 140 19.94 -5.85 19.84
CA GLY A 140 21.29 -6.12 20.35
C GLY A 140 21.26 -6.91 21.65
N GLU A 141 20.41 -6.50 22.59
CA GLU A 141 20.28 -7.09 23.93
C GLU A 141 19.39 -8.34 23.96
N ARG A 142 18.84 -8.77 22.82
CA ARG A 142 17.87 -9.89 22.74
C ARG A 142 18.36 -11.21 23.33
N HIS A 143 19.69 -11.39 23.41
CA HIS A 143 20.34 -12.61 23.89
C HIS A 143 20.52 -12.62 25.41
N ASP A 144 20.48 -11.45 26.04
CA ASP A 144 20.61 -11.28 27.50
C ASP A 144 19.26 -11.37 28.21
N ILE A 145 18.16 -11.29 27.46
CA ILE A 145 16.79 -11.37 27.98
C ILE A 145 16.15 -12.74 27.68
N LYS A 146 15.47 -13.31 28.68
CA LYS A 146 14.70 -14.55 28.53
C LYS A 146 13.41 -14.30 27.75
N LEU A 147 13.50 -14.35 26.42
CA LEU A 147 12.34 -14.21 25.53
C LEU A 147 11.32 -15.35 25.67
N GLU A 148 11.73 -16.50 26.19
CA GLU A 148 10.89 -17.70 26.37
C GLU A 148 9.60 -17.41 27.16
N GLY A 149 9.65 -16.50 28.15
CA GLY A 149 8.48 -16.13 28.95
C GLY A 149 7.43 -15.29 28.21
N ILE A 150 7.75 -14.73 27.04
CA ILE A 150 6.86 -13.87 26.25
C ILE A 150 6.57 -14.41 24.85
N THR A 151 7.11 -15.58 24.50
CA THR A 151 6.87 -16.25 23.19
C THR A 151 6.25 -17.63 23.33
N GLN A 152 6.11 -18.16 24.54
CA GLN A 152 5.57 -19.50 24.81
C GLN A 152 4.29 -19.43 25.65
N GLY A 153 3.53 -20.52 25.67
CA GLY A 153 2.25 -20.61 26.39
C GLY A 153 1.20 -19.70 25.76
N PHE A 154 0.61 -18.81 26.55
CA PHE A 154 -0.45 -17.89 26.10
C PHE A 154 -0.05 -17.03 24.88
N PHE A 155 1.23 -16.67 24.76
CA PHE A 155 1.74 -15.85 23.66
C PHE A 155 2.13 -16.65 22.41
N ASP A 156 1.98 -17.98 22.42
CA ASP A 156 2.14 -18.77 21.20
C ASP A 156 0.90 -18.61 20.31
N PHE A 157 1.08 -17.98 19.15
CA PHE A 157 -0.02 -17.73 18.21
C PHE A 157 -0.67 -19.04 17.72
N ARG A 158 0.05 -20.17 17.75
CA ARG A 158 -0.45 -21.48 17.32
C ARG A 158 -1.58 -21.98 18.20
N GLU A 159 -1.51 -21.66 19.49
CA GLU A 159 -2.51 -22.03 20.50
C GLU A 159 -3.72 -21.06 20.51
N ASN A 160 -3.68 -19.99 19.71
CA ASN A 160 -4.71 -18.96 19.65
C ASN A 160 -5.58 -19.07 18.37
N PHE A 161 -5.41 -20.11 17.55
CA PHE A 161 -6.27 -20.34 16.39
C PHE A 161 -7.58 -21.01 16.80
N ILE A 162 -8.69 -20.36 16.47
CA ILE A 162 -10.04 -20.86 16.72
C ILE A 162 -10.39 -21.90 15.67
N SER A 163 -10.99 -23.01 16.10
CA SER A 163 -11.49 -24.04 15.19
C SER A 163 -12.73 -23.56 14.42
N LEU A 164 -12.94 -24.01 13.17
CA LEU A 164 -14.16 -23.67 12.41
C LEU A 164 -15.46 -23.99 13.19
N PRO A 165 -15.58 -25.15 13.87
CA PRO A 165 -16.75 -25.46 14.68
C PRO A 165 -16.98 -24.48 15.83
N GLU A 166 -15.93 -24.05 16.50
CA GLU A 166 -16.00 -23.07 17.59
C GLU A 166 -16.39 -21.69 17.06
N LEU A 167 -15.80 -21.28 15.93
CA LEU A 167 -16.11 -20.03 15.27
C LEU A 167 -17.58 -19.96 14.84
N LEU A 168 -18.15 -21.06 14.36
CA LEU A 168 -19.56 -21.16 13.93
C LEU A 168 -20.52 -21.60 15.04
N SER A 169 -20.03 -21.79 16.27
CA SER A 169 -20.88 -22.20 17.39
C SER A 169 -21.86 -21.09 17.78
N PRO A 170 -23.04 -21.43 18.33
CA PRO A 170 -23.92 -20.43 18.92
C PRO A 170 -23.24 -19.79 20.15
N PRO A 171 -23.55 -18.52 20.49
CA PRO A 171 -22.95 -17.82 21.63
C PRO A 171 -23.06 -18.66 22.91
N GLN A 172 -21.90 -19.04 23.46
CA GLN A 172 -21.84 -19.80 24.71
C GLN A 172 -21.80 -18.83 25.90
N PRO A 173 -22.54 -19.11 27.00
CA PRO A 173 -22.43 -18.30 28.20
C PRO A 173 -21.04 -18.46 28.84
N LEU A 174 -20.46 -17.35 29.28
CA LEU A 174 -19.18 -17.36 29.99
C LEU A 174 -19.35 -17.97 31.39
N ASP A 175 -18.46 -18.88 31.77
CA ASP A 175 -18.41 -19.39 33.15
C ASP A 175 -17.84 -18.34 34.09
N VAL A 176 -18.70 -17.50 34.64
CA VAL A 176 -18.32 -16.43 35.57
C VAL A 176 -17.82 -16.94 36.93
N THR A 177 -17.92 -18.25 37.19
CA THR A 177 -17.45 -18.86 38.45
C THR A 177 -16.01 -19.34 38.37
N ALA A 178 -15.46 -19.49 37.15
CA ALA A 178 -14.07 -19.84 36.96
C ALA A 178 -13.14 -18.67 37.32
N ILE A 179 -12.02 -18.98 37.98
CA ILE A 179 -10.94 -18.00 38.25
C ILE A 179 -10.26 -17.54 36.96
N ASN A 180 -10.22 -18.40 35.94
CA ASN A 180 -9.72 -18.09 34.61
C ASN A 180 -10.64 -18.74 33.56
N PRO A 181 -11.79 -18.12 33.22
CA PRO A 181 -12.72 -18.69 32.25
C PRO A 181 -12.12 -18.69 30.85
N GLU A 182 -12.33 -19.77 30.12
CA GLU A 182 -12.08 -19.80 28.68
C GLU A 182 -13.10 -18.88 27.99
N PHE A 183 -12.63 -18.04 27.06
CA PHE A 183 -13.47 -17.11 26.31
C PHE A 183 -13.85 -17.74 24.96
N PRO A 184 -15.07 -18.26 24.78
CA PRO A 184 -15.50 -18.82 23.51
C PRO A 184 -15.64 -17.72 22.46
N LEU A 185 -14.82 -17.76 21.41
CA LEU A 185 -14.77 -16.76 20.34
C LEU A 185 -15.67 -17.15 19.15
N SER A 186 -16.98 -17.30 19.42
CA SER A 186 -17.98 -17.58 18.39
C SER A 186 -18.36 -16.32 17.60
N LEU A 187 -18.52 -16.42 16.28
CA LEU A 187 -18.82 -15.28 15.40
C LEU A 187 -20.22 -14.68 15.64
N GLY A 188 -21.12 -15.38 16.32
CA GLY A 188 -22.50 -14.92 16.54
C GLY A 188 -23.37 -15.04 15.28
N LEU A 189 -24.61 -15.49 15.44
CA LEU A 189 -25.55 -15.69 14.34
C LEU A 189 -25.78 -14.44 13.46
N PRO A 190 -25.91 -13.21 14.03
CA PRO A 190 -26.10 -12.00 13.22
C PRO A 190 -24.92 -11.71 12.27
N GLN A 191 -23.69 -11.92 12.72
CA GLN A 191 -22.49 -11.67 11.93
C GLN A 191 -22.35 -12.69 10.82
N ILE A 192 -22.67 -13.97 11.08
CA ILE A 192 -22.70 -15.01 10.06
C ILE A 192 -23.75 -14.68 9.00
N ALA A 193 -24.97 -14.31 9.41
CA ALA A 193 -26.03 -13.92 8.48
C ALA A 193 -25.63 -12.70 7.63
N GLY A 194 -25.04 -11.68 8.26
CA GLY A 194 -24.53 -10.50 7.56
C GLY A 194 -23.42 -10.83 6.56
N ALA A 195 -22.49 -11.71 6.93
CA ALA A 195 -21.41 -12.16 6.05
C ALA A 195 -21.95 -12.91 4.83
N VAL A 196 -22.94 -13.80 5.01
CA VAL A 196 -23.59 -14.53 3.91
C VAL A 196 -24.32 -13.57 2.97
N LEU A 197 -25.08 -12.61 3.51
CA LEU A 197 -25.78 -11.61 2.70
C LEU A 197 -24.80 -10.74 1.90
N GLY A 198 -23.72 -10.28 2.54
CA GLY A 198 -22.66 -9.50 1.89
C GLY A 198 -21.96 -10.29 0.77
N PHE A 199 -21.70 -11.57 1.00
CA PHE A 199 -21.10 -12.45 -0.01
C PHE A 199 -22.02 -12.66 -1.21
N ILE A 200 -23.33 -12.88 -0.99
CA ILE A 200 -24.32 -12.99 -2.07
C ILE A 200 -24.40 -11.68 -2.87
N ALA A 201 -24.44 -10.53 -2.19
CA ALA A 201 -24.48 -9.22 -2.86
C ALA A 201 -23.23 -8.99 -3.73
N LEU A 202 -22.04 -9.37 -3.23
CA LEU A 202 -20.80 -9.29 -4.00
C LEU A 202 -20.85 -10.17 -5.25
N LEU A 203 -21.33 -11.41 -5.14
CA LEU A 203 -21.45 -12.31 -6.30
C LEU A 203 -22.42 -11.75 -7.35
N VAL A 204 -23.56 -11.19 -6.93
CA VAL A 204 -24.51 -10.53 -7.84
C VAL A 204 -23.85 -9.34 -8.53
N PHE A 205 -23.12 -8.51 -7.79
CA PHE A 205 -22.41 -7.36 -8.34
C PHE A 205 -21.34 -7.75 -9.36
N LEU A 206 -20.51 -8.75 -9.04
CA LEU A 206 -19.50 -9.28 -9.96
C LEU A 206 -20.15 -9.87 -11.22
N TRP A 207 -21.23 -10.63 -11.07
CA TRP A 207 -21.97 -11.18 -12.20
C TRP A 207 -22.51 -10.09 -13.13
N GLN A 208 -23.04 -8.99 -12.58
CA GLN A 208 -23.48 -7.83 -13.36
C GLN A 208 -22.32 -7.17 -14.13
N LEU A 209 -21.16 -6.98 -13.49
CA LEU A 209 -19.97 -6.43 -14.15
C LEU A 209 -19.53 -7.28 -15.36
N PHE A 210 -19.45 -8.60 -15.19
CA PHE A 210 -19.08 -9.51 -16.28
C PHE A 210 -20.14 -9.56 -17.40
N SER A 211 -21.43 -9.49 -17.04
CA SER A 211 -22.53 -9.46 -18.01
C SER A 211 -22.48 -8.22 -18.91
N GLN A 212 -22.10 -7.06 -18.37
CA GLN A 212 -21.95 -5.82 -19.15
C GLN A 212 -20.72 -5.84 -20.06
N SER A 213 -19.63 -6.49 -19.66
CA SER A 213 -18.42 -6.64 -20.49
C SER A 213 -18.65 -7.49 -21.74
N LYS A 214 -19.63 -8.40 -21.74
CA LYS A 214 -19.93 -9.26 -22.90
C LYS A 214 -20.85 -8.59 -23.94
N LYS A 215 -21.43 -7.42 -23.60
CA LYS A 215 -22.33 -6.65 -24.45
C LYS A 215 -21.67 -5.45 -25.14
N ARG A 216 -20.41 -5.15 -24.82
CA ARG A 216 -19.56 -4.18 -25.52
C ARG A 216 -18.62 -4.92 -26.45
#